data_AF-A0A150WV46-F1
#
_entry.id   AF-A0A150WV46-F1
#
_cell.length_a   1.000
_cell.length_b   1.000
_cell.length_c   1.000
_cell.angle_alpha   90.00
_cell.angle_beta   90.00
_cell.angle_gamma   90.00
#
_symmetry.space_group_name_H-M   'P 1'
#
loop_
_entity.id
_entity.type
_entity.pdbx_description
1 polymer ?
#
loop_
_entity_poly.entity_id
_entity_poly.type
_entity_poly.pdbx_seq_one_letter_code
_entity_poly.pdbx_strand_id
1 'polypeptide(L)'
;MTVTHFITVTVMILLASVSSSAQTMSEAALFNRCYTQLTGKPVPLKHATMIQIKAGKVKALDACNSLLDKAELDASGPLINRNDKEARAVLNNFYNFHRTWFPTNAVEQIQEYNEELARGTMDIYDSTEPGLALTRAMFARGAEYKDVLTLGWGVHAQREENAAVRSQIGWNVNFPARRLYGNHAGFNENLFNFRALTGGFNGNSDTTNSMFLHLPKIEVGELVGIRIKSESVMIPNVSLQPLGADRRGNEQEGLNHSFNLNATLGGGVLGTPIYILLNYGHGRGLEANGTTKVPRRWSQTNMNSFLCQELPALRESDIRTMVVGNSSAPFRNSASCVMCHATLDPMAYTTRNVVMAGSDYFVMSEGSRTHSKTALHMVTYKPDLPSVGGWPSEPVANFHRQQPTGRLFFRSMTGTLIDKPVNGVAQLGEAMANTPDYYNCAAKRYFEYFTGIQVALYDRSNPANAELNRKLSSESIADREFVEALGAELRDSQSVRRMIKRIMSSKYYKEANFREQ
;
A
#
# COMPACT_ATOMS: atom_id res chain seq x y z
N MET A 1 -59.18 -35.56 51.96
CA MET A 1 -57.96 -34.78 52.25
C MET A 1 -56.76 -35.71 52.07
N THR A 2 -56.33 -36.12 50.88
CA THR A 2 -55.60 -35.39 49.80
C THR A 2 -54.38 -34.62 50.28
N VAL A 3 -53.21 -35.27 50.34
CA VAL A 3 -51.88 -34.64 50.26
C VAL A 3 -50.86 -35.61 49.62
N THR A 4 -50.51 -35.28 48.37
CA THR A 4 -49.23 -35.42 47.62
C THR A 4 -48.33 -36.65 47.76
N HIS A 5 -48.06 -37.29 46.61
CA HIS A 5 -46.73 -37.73 46.21
C HIS A 5 -46.41 -37.11 44.83
N PHE A 6 -45.46 -36.18 44.81
CA PHE A 6 -44.88 -35.61 43.58
C PHE A 6 -43.78 -36.55 43.11
N ILE A 7 -44.01 -37.23 41.98
CA ILE A 7 -42.94 -37.92 41.24
C ILE A 7 -42.34 -36.86 40.30
N THR A 8 -41.14 -36.39 40.63
CA THR A 8 -40.32 -35.56 39.75
C THR A 8 -39.70 -36.45 38.69
N VAL A 9 -40.22 -36.40 37.47
CA VAL A 9 -39.59 -36.99 36.29
C VAL A 9 -38.49 -36.02 35.83
N THR A 10 -37.25 -36.33 36.17
CA THR A 10 -36.08 -35.64 35.64
C THR A 10 -35.90 -36.06 34.18
N VAL A 11 -36.38 -35.24 33.24
CA VAL A 11 -36.01 -35.36 31.82
C VAL A 11 -34.56 -34.91 31.70
N MET A 12 -33.62 -35.87 31.68
CA MET A 12 -32.28 -35.63 31.15
C MET A 12 -32.43 -35.30 29.66
N ILE A 13 -32.41 -34.00 29.35
CA ILE A 13 -32.08 -33.55 28.00
C ILE A 13 -30.60 -33.87 27.82
N LEU A 14 -30.30 -35.00 27.19
CA LEU A 14 -29.02 -35.17 26.52
C LEU A 14 -28.93 -34.06 25.47
N LEU A 15 -28.29 -32.95 25.83
CA LEU A 15 -27.62 -32.10 24.87
C LEU A 15 -26.51 -32.95 24.26
N ALA A 16 -26.86 -33.74 23.24
CA ALA A 16 -25.89 -34.20 22.28
C ALA A 16 -25.29 -32.93 21.69
N SER A 17 -24.12 -32.55 22.17
CA SER A 17 -23.18 -31.70 21.45
C SER A 17 -22.88 -32.43 20.14
N VAL A 18 -23.74 -32.19 19.15
CA VAL A 18 -23.48 -32.62 17.78
C VAL A 18 -22.22 -31.86 17.41
N SER A 19 -21.08 -32.54 17.51
CA SER A 19 -19.84 -32.06 16.91
C SER A 19 -20.17 -31.92 15.44
N SER A 20 -20.43 -30.69 14.99
CA SER A 20 -20.63 -30.38 13.59
C SER A 20 -19.31 -30.69 12.90
N SER A 21 -19.16 -31.93 12.41
CA SER A 21 -18.02 -32.29 11.60
C SER A 21 -18.08 -31.41 10.35
N ALA A 22 -17.03 -30.64 10.11
CA ALA A 22 -16.95 -29.74 8.97
C ALA A 22 -17.24 -30.51 7.68
N GLN A 23 -18.43 -30.29 7.10
CA GLN A 23 -18.84 -31.01 5.90
C GLN A 23 -18.06 -30.46 4.71
N THR A 24 -17.40 -31.35 3.97
CA THR A 24 -16.73 -30.96 2.72
C THR A 24 -17.79 -30.49 1.72
N MET A 25 -17.56 -29.34 1.10
CA MET A 25 -18.47 -28.79 0.10
C MET A 25 -18.58 -29.68 -1.14
N SER A 26 -19.74 -29.69 -1.77
CA SER A 26 -19.88 -30.24 -3.12
C SER A 26 -19.04 -29.46 -4.13
N GLU A 27 -18.68 -30.08 -5.26
CA GLU A 27 -17.92 -29.41 -6.33
C GLU A 27 -18.62 -28.12 -6.81
N ALA A 28 -19.94 -28.14 -6.95
CA ALA A 28 -20.71 -26.96 -7.34
C ALA A 28 -20.64 -25.84 -6.29
N ALA A 29 -20.72 -26.18 -4.99
CA ALA A 29 -20.60 -25.20 -3.91
C ALA A 29 -19.17 -24.62 -3.83
N LEU A 30 -18.15 -25.47 -3.99
CA LEU A 30 -16.75 -25.05 -4.02
C LEU A 30 -16.47 -24.11 -5.21
N PHE A 31 -16.99 -24.42 -6.39
CA PHE A 31 -16.84 -23.53 -7.55
C PHE A 31 -17.59 -22.21 -7.37
N ASN A 32 -18.80 -22.21 -6.79
CA ASN A 32 -19.51 -20.97 -6.44
C ASN A 32 -18.69 -20.08 -5.50
N ARG A 33 -18.08 -20.67 -4.46
CA ARG A 33 -17.22 -19.95 -3.51
C ARG A 33 -16.03 -19.31 -4.22
N CYS A 34 -15.26 -20.11 -4.96
CA CYS A 34 -14.06 -19.59 -5.63
C CYS A 34 -14.40 -18.59 -6.72
N TYR A 35 -15.44 -18.81 -7.51
CA TYR A 35 -15.85 -17.86 -8.53
C TYR A 35 -16.18 -16.52 -7.88
N THR A 36 -16.97 -16.54 -6.81
CA THR A 36 -17.34 -15.31 -6.09
C THR A 36 -16.14 -14.58 -5.50
N GLN A 37 -15.20 -15.30 -4.88
CA GLN A 37 -14.00 -14.70 -4.31
C GLN A 37 -12.96 -14.30 -5.36
N LEU A 38 -12.92 -14.95 -6.54
CA LEU A 38 -12.00 -14.58 -7.60
C LEU A 38 -12.53 -13.39 -8.39
N THR A 39 -13.81 -13.36 -8.75
CA THR A 39 -14.40 -12.33 -9.62
C THR A 39 -15.14 -11.21 -8.88
N GLY A 40 -15.41 -11.36 -7.58
CA GLY A 40 -16.28 -10.47 -6.81
C GLY A 40 -17.75 -10.49 -7.25
N LYS A 41 -18.20 -11.57 -7.92
CA LYS A 41 -19.54 -11.66 -8.56
C LYS A 41 -20.11 -13.08 -8.41
N PRO A 42 -21.43 -13.26 -8.35
CA PRO A 42 -22.03 -14.59 -8.36
C PRO A 42 -21.84 -15.29 -9.72
N VAL A 43 -21.84 -16.63 -9.71
CA VAL A 43 -21.80 -17.43 -10.94
C VAL A 43 -23.05 -17.17 -11.78
N PRO A 44 -22.93 -16.84 -13.09
CA PRO A 44 -24.07 -16.70 -13.97
C PRO A 44 -24.94 -17.97 -14.06
N LEU A 45 -26.26 -17.82 -14.14
CA LEU A 45 -27.21 -18.95 -14.14
C LEU A 45 -26.94 -20.01 -15.22
N LYS A 46 -26.43 -19.60 -16.39
CA LYS A 46 -26.11 -20.48 -17.53
C LYS A 46 -24.60 -20.59 -17.78
N HIS A 47 -23.78 -20.48 -16.73
CA HIS A 47 -22.34 -20.56 -16.86
C HIS A 47 -21.87 -21.94 -17.34
N ALA A 48 -21.18 -22.00 -18.48
CA ALA A 48 -20.81 -23.25 -19.15
C ALA A 48 -20.00 -24.20 -18.25
N THR A 49 -19.00 -23.69 -17.52
CA THR A 49 -18.18 -24.52 -16.62
C THR A 49 -18.97 -25.05 -15.43
N MET A 50 -19.98 -24.32 -14.93
CA MET A 50 -20.81 -24.80 -13.82
C MET A 50 -21.67 -25.98 -14.27
N ILE A 51 -22.17 -25.94 -15.50
CA ILE A 51 -22.90 -27.06 -16.11
C ILE A 51 -21.99 -28.29 -16.21
N GLN A 52 -20.73 -28.12 -16.64
CA GLN A 52 -19.76 -29.21 -16.71
C GLN A 52 -19.39 -29.79 -15.34
N ILE A 53 -19.26 -28.93 -14.31
CA ILE A 53 -19.00 -29.35 -12.92
C ILE A 53 -20.17 -30.16 -12.36
N LYS A 54 -21.40 -29.67 -12.55
CA LYS A 54 -22.62 -30.41 -12.12
C LYS A 54 -22.76 -31.76 -12.83
N ALA A 55 -22.27 -31.86 -14.07
CA ALA A 55 -22.21 -33.11 -14.83
C ALA A 55 -21.01 -34.00 -14.48
N GLY A 56 -20.16 -33.61 -13.53
CA GLY A 56 -18.97 -34.38 -13.12
C GLY A 56 -17.82 -34.41 -14.13
N LYS A 57 -17.86 -33.57 -15.17
CA LYS A 57 -16.87 -33.56 -16.26
C LYS A 57 -15.62 -32.74 -15.93
N VAL A 58 -15.76 -31.74 -15.06
CA VAL A 58 -14.68 -30.84 -14.63
C VAL A 58 -14.72 -30.73 -13.11
N LYS A 59 -13.55 -30.75 -12.46
CA LYS A 59 -13.42 -30.51 -11.03
C LYS A 59 -13.46 -29.02 -10.71
N ALA A 60 -14.05 -28.67 -9.58
CA ALA A 60 -14.21 -27.27 -9.18
C ALA A 60 -12.87 -26.56 -9.09
N LEU A 61 -11.86 -27.17 -8.45
CA LEU A 61 -10.54 -26.56 -8.30
C LEU A 61 -9.83 -26.31 -9.63
N ASP A 62 -9.94 -27.23 -10.59
CA ASP A 62 -9.33 -27.04 -11.91
C ASP A 62 -10.00 -25.86 -12.64
N ALA A 63 -11.31 -25.71 -12.49
CA ALA A 63 -12.05 -24.56 -12.99
C ALA A 63 -11.66 -23.25 -12.27
N CYS A 64 -11.50 -23.26 -10.93
CA CYS A 64 -11.04 -22.11 -10.15
C CYS A 64 -9.63 -21.67 -10.58
N ASN A 65 -8.72 -22.63 -10.75
CA ASN A 65 -7.35 -22.39 -11.18
C ASN A 65 -7.32 -21.77 -12.59
N SER A 66 -8.11 -22.33 -13.51
CA SER A 66 -8.24 -21.80 -14.87
C SER A 66 -8.81 -20.38 -14.87
N LEU A 67 -9.82 -20.11 -14.04
CA LEU A 67 -10.41 -18.77 -13.87
C LEU A 67 -9.39 -17.76 -13.31
N LEU A 68 -8.61 -18.14 -12.31
CA LEU A 68 -7.54 -17.32 -11.76
C LEU A 68 -6.48 -17.00 -12.82
N ASP A 69 -6.09 -17.98 -13.63
CA ASP A 69 -5.05 -17.83 -14.65
C ASP A 69 -5.50 -16.96 -15.85
N LYS A 70 -6.82 -16.79 -16.06
CA LYS A 70 -7.35 -15.89 -17.10
C LYS A 70 -6.87 -14.44 -16.96
N ALA A 71 -6.59 -14.00 -15.73
CA ALA A 71 -6.18 -12.64 -15.41
C ALA A 71 -4.67 -12.35 -15.64
N GLU A 72 -3.94 -13.25 -16.29
CA GLU A 72 -2.52 -13.06 -16.59
C GLU A 72 -2.26 -11.81 -17.43
N LEU A 73 -1.28 -11.02 -16.99
CA LEU A 73 -0.76 -9.88 -17.74
C LEU A 73 0.45 -10.32 -18.56
N ASP A 74 0.55 -9.81 -19.78
CA ASP A 74 1.72 -10.01 -20.62
C ASP A 74 2.96 -9.27 -20.06
N ALA A 75 4.12 -9.46 -20.71
CA ALA A 75 5.38 -8.85 -20.28
C ALA A 75 5.40 -7.30 -20.40
N SER A 76 4.58 -6.74 -21.28
CA SER A 76 4.42 -5.29 -21.48
C SER A 76 3.38 -4.67 -20.54
N GLY A 77 2.57 -5.48 -19.86
CA GLY A 77 1.62 -5.06 -18.83
C GLY A 77 0.12 -5.26 -19.12
N PRO A 78 -0.37 -5.25 -20.38
CA PRO A 78 -1.76 -5.54 -20.69
C PRO A 78 -2.23 -6.94 -20.27
N LEU A 79 -3.52 -7.03 -19.95
CA LEU A 79 -4.22 -8.29 -19.74
C LEU A 79 -4.29 -9.09 -21.04
N ILE A 80 -3.81 -10.34 -21.03
CA ILE A 80 -3.79 -11.20 -22.22
C ILE A 80 -5.22 -11.43 -22.75
N ASN A 81 -6.15 -11.75 -21.85
CA ASN A 81 -7.56 -11.99 -22.17
C ASN A 81 -8.40 -10.72 -21.98
N ARG A 82 -7.93 -9.58 -22.52
CA ARG A 82 -8.52 -8.23 -22.29
C ARG A 82 -10.03 -8.12 -22.55
N ASN A 83 -10.55 -8.92 -23.49
CA ASN A 83 -11.98 -8.92 -23.87
C ASN A 83 -12.83 -9.92 -23.06
N ASP A 84 -12.21 -10.80 -22.26
CA ASP A 84 -12.93 -11.74 -21.40
C ASP A 84 -13.40 -11.01 -20.12
N LYS A 85 -14.72 -11.00 -19.89
CA LYS A 85 -15.35 -10.31 -18.76
C LYS A 85 -14.94 -10.91 -17.41
N GLU A 86 -14.66 -12.20 -17.35
CA GLU A 86 -14.21 -12.87 -16.14
C GLU A 86 -12.75 -12.55 -15.87
N ALA A 87 -11.90 -12.53 -16.89
CA ALA A 87 -10.49 -12.12 -16.75
C ALA A 87 -10.37 -10.71 -16.16
N ARG A 88 -11.14 -9.76 -16.69
CA ARG A 88 -11.21 -8.38 -16.16
C ARG A 88 -11.74 -8.36 -14.73
N ALA A 89 -12.80 -9.12 -14.44
CA ALA A 89 -13.38 -9.19 -13.10
C ALA A 89 -12.39 -9.73 -12.07
N VAL A 90 -11.62 -10.78 -12.41
CA VAL A 90 -10.57 -11.33 -11.55
C VAL A 90 -9.49 -10.28 -11.28
N LEU A 91 -8.95 -9.67 -12.33
CA LEU A 91 -7.92 -8.64 -12.20
C LEU A 91 -8.37 -7.48 -11.29
N ASN A 92 -9.58 -6.96 -11.51
CA ASN A 92 -10.11 -5.83 -10.76
C ASN A 92 -10.46 -6.19 -9.31
N ASN A 93 -10.97 -7.40 -9.07
CA ASN A 93 -11.29 -7.85 -7.71
C ASN A 93 -10.02 -7.96 -6.85
N PHE A 94 -8.95 -8.56 -7.37
CA PHE A 94 -7.66 -8.61 -6.67
C PHE A 94 -7.00 -7.25 -6.53
N TYR A 95 -7.09 -6.39 -7.55
CA TYR A 95 -6.65 -5.00 -7.42
C TYR A 95 -7.36 -4.26 -6.28
N ASN A 96 -8.68 -4.40 -6.16
CA ASN A 96 -9.44 -3.82 -5.06
C ASN A 96 -9.06 -4.43 -3.72
N PHE A 97 -8.83 -5.74 -3.65
CA PHE A 97 -8.31 -6.40 -2.46
C PHE A 97 -6.92 -5.85 -2.06
N HIS A 98 -5.98 -5.71 -2.99
CA HIS A 98 -4.65 -5.18 -2.69
C HIS A 98 -4.67 -3.72 -2.24
N ARG A 99 -5.63 -2.92 -2.69
CA ARG A 99 -5.81 -1.55 -2.21
C ARG A 99 -6.19 -1.48 -0.73
N THR A 100 -6.82 -2.52 -0.17
CA THR A 100 -7.14 -2.56 1.27
C THR A 100 -5.91 -2.81 2.13
N TRP A 101 -4.76 -3.14 1.53
CA TRP A 101 -3.55 -3.40 2.29
C TRP A 101 -2.91 -2.13 2.86
N PHE A 102 -3.28 -0.98 2.31
CA PHE A 102 -2.71 0.31 2.64
C PHE A 102 -3.75 1.16 3.36
N PRO A 103 -3.47 1.64 4.59
CA PRO A 103 -4.43 2.44 5.37
C PRO A 103 -4.68 3.82 4.75
N THR A 104 -3.74 4.32 3.95
CA THR A 104 -3.86 5.58 3.22
C THR A 104 -3.76 5.30 1.72
N ASN A 105 -4.85 5.49 1.00
CA ASN A 105 -4.97 5.13 -0.42
C ASN A 105 -5.73 6.18 -1.26
N ALA A 106 -6.02 7.33 -0.67
CA ALA A 106 -6.66 8.48 -1.33
C ALA A 106 -5.84 9.75 -1.08
N VAL A 107 -5.76 10.64 -2.08
CA VAL A 107 -4.93 11.86 -2.01
C VAL A 107 -5.47 12.85 -0.98
N GLU A 108 -6.77 12.81 -0.72
CA GLU A 108 -7.46 13.59 0.30
C GLU A 108 -6.98 13.26 1.72
N GLN A 109 -6.32 12.11 1.91
CA GLN A 109 -5.79 11.67 3.20
C GLN A 109 -4.34 12.10 3.47
N ILE A 110 -3.73 12.86 2.53
CA ILE A 110 -2.42 13.48 2.74
C ILE A 110 -2.62 14.60 3.81
N GLN A 111 -1.96 14.46 4.96
CA GLN A 111 -2.12 15.34 6.12
C GLN A 111 -1.66 16.79 5.87
N GLU A 112 -2.34 17.76 6.50
CA GLU A 112 -2.05 19.22 6.46
C GLU A 112 -2.30 19.93 5.11
N TYR A 113 -2.99 19.28 4.17
CA TYR A 113 -3.32 19.89 2.88
C TYR A 113 -4.84 20.02 2.72
N ASN A 114 -5.35 21.24 2.93
CA ASN A 114 -6.76 21.57 2.65
C ASN A 114 -7.09 21.34 1.17
N GLU A 115 -8.34 20.92 0.90
CA GLU A 115 -8.92 20.57 -0.41
C GLU A 115 -8.75 21.64 -1.51
N GLU A 116 -8.43 22.88 -1.14
CA GLU A 116 -8.37 24.02 -2.07
C GLU A 116 -7.16 23.99 -3.01
N LEU A 117 -6.07 23.26 -2.71
CA LEU A 117 -4.77 23.52 -3.35
C LEU A 117 -4.10 22.30 -4.04
N ALA A 118 -4.75 21.13 -4.10
CA ALA A 118 -4.17 19.88 -4.61
C ALA A 118 -4.97 19.19 -5.76
N ARG A 119 -5.86 19.94 -6.44
CA ARG A 119 -6.80 19.40 -7.43
C ARG A 119 -6.14 18.62 -8.58
N GLY A 120 -4.90 18.94 -8.94
CA GLY A 120 -4.17 18.27 -10.00
C GLY A 120 -3.29 17.10 -9.54
N THR A 121 -3.06 16.90 -8.23
CA THR A 121 -2.22 15.78 -7.75
C THR A 121 -2.78 14.44 -8.21
N MET A 122 -4.10 14.26 -8.11
CA MET A 122 -4.78 13.04 -8.55
C MET A 122 -4.78 12.86 -10.08
N ASP A 123 -4.57 13.93 -10.85
CA ASP A 123 -4.54 13.84 -12.31
C ASP A 123 -3.21 13.27 -12.84
N ILE A 124 -2.17 13.25 -12.02
CA ILE A 124 -0.80 12.84 -12.40
C ILE A 124 -0.26 11.69 -11.55
N TYR A 125 -0.74 11.54 -10.31
CA TYR A 125 -0.38 10.44 -9.44
C TYR A 125 -1.58 9.54 -9.17
N ASP A 126 -1.39 8.25 -9.41
CA ASP A 126 -2.36 7.23 -9.08
C ASP A 126 -2.17 6.78 -7.62
N SER A 127 -3.06 7.21 -6.72
CA SER A 127 -3.00 6.85 -5.29
C SER A 127 -3.09 5.35 -5.02
N THR A 128 -3.50 4.57 -6.02
CA THR A 128 -3.65 3.12 -5.93
C THR A 128 -2.42 2.35 -6.41
N GLU A 129 -1.35 3.05 -6.84
CA GLU A 129 -0.07 2.48 -7.26
C GLU A 129 0.49 1.39 -6.32
N PRO A 130 0.42 1.53 -4.98
CA PRO A 130 0.81 0.44 -4.07
C PRO A 130 0.04 -0.87 -4.29
N GLY A 131 -1.28 -0.78 -4.49
CA GLY A 131 -2.13 -1.93 -4.78
C GLY A 131 -1.90 -2.48 -6.19
N LEU A 132 -1.55 -1.62 -7.15
CA LEU A 132 -1.16 -2.04 -8.50
C LEU A 132 0.14 -2.86 -8.47
N ALA A 133 1.12 -2.49 -7.65
CA ALA A 133 2.38 -3.23 -7.54
C ALA A 133 2.15 -4.67 -7.05
N LEU A 134 1.32 -4.86 -6.01
CA LEU A 134 0.91 -6.19 -5.53
C LEU A 134 0.16 -6.98 -6.61
N THR A 135 -0.75 -6.33 -7.33
CA THR A 135 -1.53 -6.97 -8.41
C THR A 135 -0.63 -7.38 -9.57
N ARG A 136 0.35 -6.55 -9.94
CA ARG A 136 1.35 -6.87 -10.96
C ARG A 136 2.18 -8.07 -10.52
N ALA A 137 2.69 -8.08 -9.29
CA ALA A 137 3.49 -9.19 -8.77
C ALA A 137 2.72 -10.53 -8.77
N MET A 138 1.38 -10.46 -8.70
CA MET A 138 0.53 -11.65 -8.81
C MET A 138 0.31 -12.12 -10.25
N PHE A 139 0.01 -11.21 -11.18
CA PHE A 139 -0.50 -11.57 -12.51
C PHE A 139 0.47 -11.37 -13.67
N ALA A 140 1.48 -10.51 -13.54
CA ALA A 140 2.40 -10.25 -14.64
C ALA A 140 3.36 -11.41 -14.85
N ARG A 141 3.52 -11.80 -16.11
CA ARG A 141 4.45 -12.86 -16.50
C ARG A 141 5.88 -12.47 -16.11
N GLY A 142 6.54 -13.34 -15.33
CA GLY A 142 7.91 -13.15 -14.87
C GLY A 142 8.08 -12.14 -13.74
N ALA A 143 7.00 -11.58 -13.18
CA ALA A 143 7.10 -10.78 -11.97
C ALA A 143 7.27 -11.68 -10.73
N GLU A 144 8.09 -11.22 -9.80
CA GLU A 144 8.32 -11.88 -8.51
C GLU A 144 7.65 -11.11 -7.38
N TYR A 145 7.19 -11.78 -6.32
CA TYR A 145 6.56 -11.09 -5.19
C TYR A 145 7.49 -10.05 -4.53
N LYS A 146 8.79 -10.34 -4.41
CA LYS A 146 9.79 -9.40 -3.90
C LYS A 146 9.87 -8.08 -4.68
N ASP A 147 9.48 -8.07 -5.96
CA ASP A 147 9.50 -6.87 -6.81
C ASP A 147 8.65 -5.72 -6.24
N VAL A 148 7.63 -6.04 -5.44
CA VAL A 148 6.82 -5.02 -4.74
C VAL A 148 7.70 -4.11 -3.87
N LEU A 149 8.81 -4.62 -3.34
CA LEU A 149 9.78 -3.87 -2.53
C LEU A 149 11.17 -3.73 -3.19
N THR A 150 11.40 -4.28 -4.38
CA THR A 150 12.72 -4.22 -5.03
C THR A 150 12.71 -3.56 -6.42
N LEU A 151 11.54 -3.24 -6.98
CA LEU A 151 11.48 -2.53 -8.26
C LEU A 151 12.23 -1.18 -8.17
N GLY A 152 13.01 -0.84 -9.20
CA GLY A 152 13.66 0.47 -9.30
C GLY A 152 12.72 1.60 -9.77
N TRP A 153 11.51 1.25 -10.18
CA TRP A 153 10.53 2.16 -10.77
C TRP A 153 9.15 1.95 -10.16
N GLY A 154 8.26 2.91 -10.41
CA GLY A 154 6.85 2.77 -10.09
C GLY A 154 6.10 1.93 -11.13
N VAL A 155 4.81 1.74 -10.90
CA VAL A 155 3.90 1.08 -11.85
C VAL A 155 2.77 2.01 -12.26
N HIS A 156 2.24 1.80 -13.46
CA HIS A 156 1.15 2.58 -14.04
C HIS A 156 0.02 1.64 -14.44
N ALA A 157 -1.20 1.96 -14.05
CA ALA A 157 -2.38 1.21 -14.45
C ALA A 157 -2.79 1.53 -15.87
N GLN A 158 -3.12 0.50 -16.63
CA GLN A 158 -3.81 0.62 -17.90
C GLN A 158 -5.31 0.47 -17.65
N ARG A 159 -6.11 1.48 -18.01
CA ARG A 159 -7.55 1.47 -17.74
C ARG A 159 -8.37 1.74 -18.99
N GLU A 160 -9.52 1.09 -19.05
CA GLU A 160 -10.50 1.30 -20.10
C GLU A 160 -11.80 1.83 -19.54
N GLU A 161 -12.26 2.93 -20.12
CA GLU A 161 -13.57 3.45 -19.84
C GLU A 161 -14.66 2.67 -20.57
N ASN A 162 -15.75 2.42 -19.88
CA ASN A 162 -16.98 2.02 -20.55
C ASN A 162 -17.57 3.23 -21.28
N ALA A 163 -17.64 3.15 -22.61
CA ALA A 163 -18.14 4.24 -23.46
C ALA A 163 -19.58 4.65 -23.12
N ALA A 164 -20.45 3.70 -22.75
CA ALA A 164 -21.82 4.01 -22.35
C ALA A 164 -21.85 4.81 -21.03
N VAL A 165 -21.02 4.42 -20.05
CA VAL A 165 -20.88 5.19 -18.80
C VAL A 165 -20.31 6.57 -19.09
N ARG A 166 -19.25 6.67 -19.89
CA ARG A 166 -18.65 7.95 -20.29
C ARG A 166 -19.68 8.89 -20.93
N SER A 167 -20.55 8.37 -21.79
CA SER A 167 -21.59 9.16 -22.47
C SER A 167 -22.68 9.69 -21.53
N GLN A 168 -22.83 9.10 -20.34
CA GLN A 168 -23.81 9.48 -19.33
C GLN A 168 -23.23 10.42 -18.24
N ILE A 169 -21.91 10.58 -18.19
CA ILE A 169 -21.24 11.46 -17.25
C ILE A 169 -21.48 12.92 -17.69
N GLY A 170 -22.22 13.67 -16.87
CA GLY A 170 -22.50 15.09 -17.11
C GLY A 170 -21.29 16.01 -16.94
N TRP A 171 -21.49 17.29 -17.23
CA TRP A 171 -20.48 18.36 -17.37
C TRP A 171 -19.65 18.69 -16.11
N ASN A 172 -19.85 18.04 -14.97
CA ASN A 172 -19.25 18.44 -13.68
C ASN A 172 -18.94 17.26 -12.74
N VAL A 173 -18.59 16.09 -13.27
CA VAL A 173 -18.22 14.98 -12.38
C VAL A 173 -16.75 15.13 -11.97
N ASN A 174 -16.54 15.37 -10.68
CA ASN A 174 -15.21 15.49 -10.06
C ASN A 174 -14.62 14.09 -9.81
N PHE A 175 -14.01 13.50 -10.83
CA PHE A 175 -13.10 12.37 -10.68
C PHE A 175 -11.75 12.70 -11.33
N PRO A 176 -10.64 12.14 -10.82
CA PRO A 176 -9.32 12.30 -11.44
C PRO A 176 -9.37 12.04 -12.94
N ALA A 177 -8.70 12.88 -13.73
CA ALA A 177 -8.60 12.85 -15.18
C ALA A 177 -9.92 12.95 -16.00
N ARG A 178 -11.10 12.95 -15.36
CA ARG A 178 -12.43 12.91 -16.00
C ARG A 178 -13.15 14.24 -16.16
N ARG A 179 -12.58 15.34 -15.66
CA ARG A 179 -13.26 16.65 -15.72
C ARG A 179 -13.37 17.12 -17.18
N LEU A 180 -14.60 17.27 -17.66
CA LEU A 180 -14.93 17.77 -19.00
C LEU A 180 -15.61 19.13 -18.89
N TYR A 181 -15.04 20.15 -19.52
CA TYR A 181 -15.49 21.55 -19.44
C TYR A 181 -16.14 22.04 -20.74
N GLY A 182 -16.52 21.11 -21.63
CA GLY A 182 -16.87 21.28 -23.06
C GLY A 182 -16.57 22.64 -23.70
N ASN A 183 -17.45 23.65 -23.67
CA ASN A 183 -17.24 24.94 -24.35
C ASN A 183 -15.96 25.68 -23.90
N HIS A 184 -15.43 25.36 -22.73
CA HIS A 184 -14.12 25.84 -22.27
C HIS A 184 -13.06 24.74 -22.42
N ALA A 185 -12.78 24.34 -23.65
CA ALA A 185 -11.89 23.23 -23.99
C ALA A 185 -10.49 23.33 -23.34
N GLY A 186 -9.97 24.54 -23.11
CA GLY A 186 -8.69 24.76 -22.44
C GLY A 186 -8.61 24.22 -21.01
N PHE A 187 -9.72 24.10 -20.27
CA PHE A 187 -9.70 23.46 -18.95
C PHE A 187 -9.64 21.92 -19.03
N ASN A 188 -9.88 21.33 -20.20
CA ASN A 188 -9.69 19.89 -20.40
C ASN A 188 -8.21 19.51 -20.46
N GLU A 189 -7.32 20.48 -20.69
CA GLU A 189 -5.88 20.23 -20.74
C GLU A 189 -5.36 19.86 -19.35
N ASN A 190 -4.36 18.97 -19.31
CA ASN A 190 -3.66 18.64 -18.08
C ASN A 190 -2.44 19.54 -17.90
N LEU A 191 -2.71 20.84 -17.90
CA LEU A 191 -1.72 21.89 -17.84
C LEU A 191 -1.45 22.27 -16.39
N PHE A 192 -0.17 22.24 -16.00
CA PHE A 192 0.29 22.59 -14.66
C PHE A 192 1.22 23.78 -14.73
N ASN A 193 1.13 24.66 -13.73
CA ASN A 193 2.06 25.77 -13.57
C ASN A 193 3.06 25.46 -12.46
N PHE A 194 4.33 25.79 -12.70
CA PHE A 194 5.44 25.60 -11.78
C PHE A 194 6.09 26.93 -11.39
N ARG A 195 6.88 26.89 -10.32
CA ARG A 195 7.41 28.12 -9.72
C ARG A 195 8.40 28.79 -10.66
N ALA A 196 8.17 30.05 -11.01
CA ALA A 196 9.11 30.80 -11.83
C ALA A 196 10.52 30.81 -11.20
N LEU A 197 11.56 30.65 -12.03
CA LEU A 197 12.95 30.67 -11.56
C LEU A 197 13.41 32.06 -11.11
N THR A 198 12.82 33.12 -11.67
CA THR A 198 13.14 34.53 -11.43
C THR A 198 11.85 35.36 -11.42
N GLY A 199 11.91 36.62 -10.97
CA GLY A 199 10.74 37.52 -10.91
C GLY A 199 10.23 37.72 -9.48
N GLY A 200 9.21 38.57 -9.27
CA GLY A 200 8.59 38.78 -7.95
C GLY A 200 7.43 37.82 -7.69
N PHE A 201 6.72 38.01 -6.57
CA PHE A 201 5.43 37.37 -6.29
C PHE A 201 4.32 38.42 -6.41
N ASN A 202 4.14 39.03 -7.60
CA ASN A 202 3.18 40.13 -7.76
C ASN A 202 2.00 39.84 -8.71
N GLY A 203 1.91 38.64 -9.30
CA GLY A 203 0.74 38.18 -10.07
C GLY A 203 1.07 37.30 -11.29
N ASN A 204 0.07 37.07 -12.15
CA ASN A 204 0.16 36.28 -13.41
C ASN A 204 1.25 36.77 -14.40
N SER A 205 1.88 37.92 -14.17
CA SER A 205 2.86 38.52 -15.08
C SER A 205 4.26 37.90 -15.01
N ASP A 206 4.57 37.16 -13.94
CA ASP A 206 5.94 36.73 -13.65
C ASP A 206 6.21 35.27 -14.09
N THR A 207 5.18 34.54 -14.54
CA THR A 207 5.32 33.19 -15.12
C THR A 207 5.62 33.27 -16.62
N THR A 208 6.71 32.63 -17.03
CA THR A 208 7.03 32.44 -18.45
C THR A 208 6.35 31.18 -18.98
N ASN A 209 6.12 31.10 -20.30
CA ASN A 209 5.55 29.89 -20.93
C ASN A 209 6.30 28.60 -20.57
N SER A 210 7.60 28.67 -20.28
CA SER A 210 8.42 27.52 -19.87
C SER A 210 8.05 26.94 -18.49
N MET A 211 7.28 27.67 -17.69
CA MET A 211 6.80 27.21 -16.38
C MET A 211 5.48 26.42 -16.47
N PHE A 212 4.85 26.41 -17.63
CA PHE A 212 3.67 25.60 -17.90
C PHE A 212 4.07 24.28 -18.54
N LEU A 213 3.57 23.17 -17.97
CA LEU A 213 3.80 21.82 -18.51
C LEU A 213 2.50 21.07 -18.70
N HIS A 214 2.38 20.41 -19.86
CA HIS A 214 1.37 19.38 -20.06
C HIS A 214 1.89 18.08 -19.46
N LEU A 215 1.22 17.60 -18.41
CA LEU A 215 1.55 16.34 -17.77
C LEU A 215 0.62 15.23 -18.28
N PRO A 216 1.09 13.98 -18.40
CA PRO A 216 0.21 12.87 -18.78
C PRO A 216 -0.91 12.73 -17.75
N LYS A 217 -2.15 12.58 -18.22
CA LYS A 217 -3.28 12.24 -17.35
C LYS A 217 -3.18 10.77 -16.95
N ILE A 218 -3.57 10.46 -15.72
CA ILE A 218 -3.79 9.06 -15.35
C ILE A 218 -4.97 8.46 -16.15
N GLU A 219 -4.86 7.19 -16.52
CA GLU A 219 -5.93 6.47 -17.19
C GLU A 219 -7.07 6.14 -16.19
N VAL A 220 -8.31 6.18 -16.67
CA VAL A 220 -9.54 5.99 -15.87
C VAL A 220 -10.39 4.85 -16.41
N GLY A 221 -11.22 4.27 -15.54
CA GLY A 221 -12.12 3.17 -15.88
C GLY A 221 -11.74 1.85 -15.21
N GLU A 222 -12.06 0.74 -15.87
CA GLU A 222 -11.76 -0.62 -15.39
C GLU A 222 -10.29 -0.95 -15.67
N LEU A 223 -9.60 -1.60 -14.73
CA LEU A 223 -8.21 -2.01 -14.89
C LEU A 223 -8.13 -3.12 -15.96
N VAL A 224 -7.27 -2.92 -16.95
CA VAL A 224 -7.02 -3.87 -18.06
C VAL A 224 -5.54 -4.17 -18.27
N GLY A 225 -4.67 -3.68 -17.38
CA GLY A 225 -3.24 -3.95 -17.43
C GLY A 225 -2.47 -3.12 -16.40
N ILE A 226 -1.22 -3.48 -16.18
CA ILE A 226 -0.31 -2.79 -15.28
C ILE A 226 1.09 -2.83 -15.88
N ARG A 227 1.63 -1.67 -16.25
CA ARG A 227 2.97 -1.53 -16.83
C ARG A 227 3.94 -0.90 -15.84
N ILE A 228 5.24 -1.16 -16.00
CA ILE A 228 6.28 -0.42 -15.26
C ILE A 228 6.38 0.98 -15.87
N LYS A 229 6.53 2.02 -15.02
CA LYS A 229 6.79 3.37 -15.50
C LYS A 229 8.18 3.46 -16.11
N SER A 230 8.27 3.97 -17.34
CA SER A 230 9.54 4.18 -18.06
C SER A 230 9.71 5.61 -18.57
N GLU A 231 8.67 6.44 -18.48
CA GLU A 231 8.66 7.80 -19.01
C GLU A 231 9.38 8.77 -18.07
N SER A 232 10.22 9.64 -18.65
CA SER A 232 10.86 10.75 -17.94
C SER A 232 10.09 12.03 -18.21
N VAL A 233 9.61 12.68 -17.15
CA VAL A 233 8.89 13.95 -17.22
C VAL A 233 9.59 14.93 -16.30
N MET A 234 10.36 15.85 -16.87
CA MET A 234 11.16 16.81 -16.10
C MET A 234 10.31 17.98 -15.63
N ILE A 235 10.28 18.17 -14.31
CA ILE A 235 9.66 19.32 -13.63
C ILE A 235 10.72 20.41 -13.49
N PRO A 236 10.44 21.68 -13.84
CA PRO A 236 11.47 22.72 -13.89
C PRO A 236 11.79 23.33 -12.52
N ASN A 237 10.79 23.44 -11.64
CA ASN A 237 10.92 24.05 -10.32
C ASN A 237 9.68 23.76 -9.46
N VAL A 238 9.73 24.08 -8.17
CA VAL A 238 8.63 23.89 -7.20
C VAL A 238 8.56 25.02 -6.18
N SER A 239 7.46 25.08 -5.42
CA SER A 239 7.31 25.89 -4.22
C SER A 239 7.38 25.03 -2.96
N LEU A 240 8.16 25.43 -1.96
CA LEU A 240 8.25 24.75 -0.66
C LEU A 240 7.25 25.27 0.38
N GLN A 241 6.45 26.28 0.05
CA GLN A 241 5.46 26.82 0.97
C GLN A 241 4.04 26.67 0.41
N PRO A 242 3.01 26.90 1.25
CA PRO A 242 1.65 27.09 0.76
C PRO A 242 1.58 28.10 -0.38
N LEU A 243 0.54 27.97 -1.20
CA LEU A 243 0.29 28.90 -2.29
C LEU A 243 0.12 30.31 -1.69
N GLY A 244 0.93 31.28 -2.15
CA GLY A 244 0.92 32.64 -1.60
C GLY A 244 2.22 33.12 -0.96
N ALA A 245 3.18 32.22 -0.68
CA ALA A 245 4.43 32.58 0.00
C ALA A 245 5.66 32.29 -0.86
N ASP A 246 6.68 33.16 -0.79
CA ASP A 246 7.83 33.12 -1.68
C ASP A 246 8.97 32.27 -1.09
N ARG A 247 8.88 30.96 -1.31
CA ARG A 247 9.98 30.02 -1.06
C ARG A 247 10.20 29.09 -2.25
N ARG A 248 10.97 29.58 -3.22
CA ARG A 248 11.21 28.88 -4.49
C ARG A 248 12.23 27.79 -4.33
N GLY A 249 11.99 26.67 -4.99
CA GLY A 249 12.90 25.53 -4.94
C GLY A 249 14.31 25.87 -5.40
N ASN A 250 14.45 26.64 -6.47
CA ASN A 250 15.76 27.04 -7.02
C ASN A 250 16.58 27.98 -6.13
N GLU A 251 15.95 28.61 -5.13
CA GLU A 251 16.62 29.45 -4.13
C GLU A 251 16.98 28.65 -2.88
N GLN A 252 16.52 27.40 -2.75
CA GLN A 252 16.85 26.55 -1.62
C GLN A 252 18.15 25.83 -1.86
N GLU A 253 19.11 26.09 -0.98
CA GLU A 253 20.41 25.44 -1.02
C GLU A 253 20.26 23.91 -0.97
N GLY A 254 20.91 23.22 -1.91
CA GLY A 254 20.91 21.77 -1.98
C GLY A 254 19.62 21.13 -2.50
N LEU A 255 18.53 21.85 -2.77
CA LEU A 255 17.30 21.25 -3.29
C LEU A 255 17.45 20.84 -4.78
N ASN A 256 17.04 19.62 -5.12
CA ASN A 256 16.86 19.18 -6.51
C ASN A 256 15.53 19.72 -7.06
N HIS A 257 15.46 21.03 -7.23
CA HIS A 257 14.25 21.75 -7.65
C HIS A 257 13.77 21.36 -9.06
N SER A 258 14.70 20.97 -9.94
CA SER A 258 14.40 20.35 -11.23
C SER A 258 14.59 18.85 -11.13
N PHE A 259 13.53 18.07 -11.34
CA PHE A 259 13.53 16.62 -11.12
C PHE A 259 12.59 15.87 -12.08
N ASN A 260 12.81 14.57 -12.23
CA ASN A 260 11.90 13.71 -12.99
C ASN A 260 10.69 13.31 -12.12
N LEU A 261 9.48 13.65 -12.55
CA LEU A 261 8.20 13.36 -11.87
C LEU A 261 8.03 11.88 -11.50
N ASN A 262 8.51 10.99 -12.38
CA ASN A 262 8.35 9.55 -12.25
C ASN A 262 9.56 8.85 -11.60
N ALA A 263 10.61 9.60 -11.26
CA ALA A 263 11.75 9.01 -10.56
C ALA A 263 11.34 8.52 -9.17
N THR A 264 11.84 7.34 -8.81
CA THR A 264 11.62 6.75 -7.49
C THR A 264 12.92 6.78 -6.69
N LEU A 265 12.82 6.54 -5.38
CA LEU A 265 13.98 6.32 -4.51
C LEU A 265 14.46 4.85 -4.53
N GLY A 266 13.95 4.04 -5.45
CA GLY A 266 14.07 2.58 -5.45
C GLY A 266 13.24 1.93 -4.34
N GLY A 267 13.42 0.62 -4.12
CA GLY A 267 12.73 -0.09 -3.04
C GLY A 267 11.25 -0.38 -3.35
N GLY A 268 10.92 -0.52 -4.64
CA GLY A 268 9.56 -0.75 -5.12
C GLY A 268 8.60 0.33 -4.64
N VAL A 269 7.47 -0.10 -4.07
CA VAL A 269 6.42 0.79 -3.55
C VAL A 269 6.97 1.81 -2.56
N LEU A 270 7.94 1.43 -1.71
CA LEU A 270 8.47 2.26 -0.62
C LEU A 270 8.98 3.61 -1.09
N GLY A 271 9.63 3.64 -2.26
CA GLY A 271 10.26 4.83 -2.83
C GLY A 271 9.44 5.52 -3.91
N THR A 272 8.22 5.06 -4.20
CA THR A 272 7.37 5.72 -5.20
C THR A 272 6.91 7.09 -4.69
N PRO A 273 6.89 8.14 -5.54
CA PRO A 273 6.49 9.48 -5.13
C PRO A 273 5.13 9.53 -4.43
N ILE A 274 4.12 8.84 -4.97
CA ILE A 274 2.77 8.86 -4.42
C ILE A 274 2.67 8.12 -3.09
N TYR A 275 3.37 7.00 -2.91
CA TYR A 275 3.35 6.28 -1.65
C TYR A 275 4.01 7.08 -0.53
N ILE A 276 5.11 7.78 -0.85
CA ILE A 276 5.75 8.72 0.08
C ILE A 276 4.81 9.88 0.38
N LEU A 277 4.22 10.53 -0.63
CA LEU A 277 3.25 11.62 -0.42
C LEU A 277 2.11 11.22 0.54
N LEU A 278 1.49 10.06 0.30
CA LEU A 278 0.39 9.54 1.14
C LEU A 278 0.81 9.28 2.59
N ASN A 279 2.08 8.97 2.84
CA ASN A 279 2.54 8.52 4.16
C ASN A 279 3.61 9.42 4.80
N TYR A 280 3.98 10.56 4.20
CA TYR A 280 5.09 11.38 4.71
C TYR A 280 4.82 11.92 6.11
N GLY A 281 3.57 12.33 6.37
CA GLY A 281 3.11 12.77 7.68
C GLY A 281 3.57 14.17 8.10
N HIS A 282 4.02 14.99 7.13
CA HIS A 282 4.44 16.38 7.36
C HIS A 282 3.99 17.29 6.21
N GLY A 283 3.82 18.58 6.54
CA GLY A 283 3.52 19.66 5.60
C GLY A 283 4.65 20.00 4.62
N ARG A 284 4.34 20.94 3.71
CA ARG A 284 5.24 21.42 2.65
C ARG A 284 6.49 22.09 3.22
N GLY A 285 7.63 21.84 2.59
CA GLY A 285 8.90 22.50 2.92
C GLY A 285 9.49 22.13 4.28
N LEU A 286 8.91 21.16 4.99
CA LEU A 286 9.44 20.73 6.27
C LEU A 286 10.73 19.90 6.07
N GLU A 287 11.84 20.48 6.48
CA GLU A 287 13.15 19.85 6.48
C GLU A 287 13.32 18.93 7.70
N ALA A 288 13.80 17.72 7.44
CA ALA A 288 14.09 16.78 8.50
C ALA A 288 15.24 17.26 9.41
N ASN A 289 15.16 16.95 10.71
CA ASN A 289 16.15 17.37 11.71
C ASN A 289 16.70 16.21 12.57
N GLY A 290 16.34 14.95 12.25
CA GLY A 290 16.80 13.76 12.96
C GLY A 290 16.06 13.46 14.27
N THR A 291 15.24 14.38 14.78
CA THR A 291 14.45 14.21 16.01
C THR A 291 12.97 14.43 15.76
N THR A 292 12.43 15.63 15.96
CA THR A 292 10.99 15.91 15.90
C THR A 292 10.44 15.88 14.48
N LYS A 293 11.27 16.17 13.47
CA LYS A 293 10.90 16.26 12.06
C LYS A 293 11.50 15.08 11.28
N VAL A 294 10.81 13.93 11.29
CA VAL A 294 11.15 12.76 10.46
C VAL A 294 9.88 12.01 10.05
N PRO A 295 9.83 11.38 8.86
CA PRO A 295 8.60 10.80 8.30
C PRO A 295 8.23 9.45 8.95
N ARG A 296 7.83 9.49 10.23
CA ARG A 296 7.48 8.29 11.02
C ARG A 296 6.26 7.56 10.50
N ARG A 297 5.27 8.28 9.96
CA ARG A 297 4.06 7.69 9.39
C ARG A 297 4.42 6.76 8.23
N TRP A 298 5.40 7.13 7.40
CA TRP A 298 5.90 6.28 6.32
C TRP A 298 6.55 5.00 6.86
N SER A 299 7.43 5.10 7.85
CA SER A 299 8.01 3.93 8.51
C SER A 299 6.95 3.03 9.15
N GLN A 300 5.95 3.61 9.83
CA GLN A 300 4.89 2.86 10.49
C GLN A 300 4.01 2.12 9.47
N THR A 301 3.62 2.80 8.38
CA THR A 301 2.87 2.17 7.29
C THR A 301 3.67 1.02 6.67
N ASN A 302 4.99 1.14 6.54
CA ASN A 302 5.84 0.07 6.02
C ASN A 302 5.83 -1.17 6.92
N MET A 303 5.95 -0.98 8.24
CA MET A 303 5.88 -2.09 9.22
C MET A 303 4.52 -2.79 9.18
N ASN A 304 3.43 -2.03 9.14
CA ASN A 304 2.08 -2.59 9.13
C ASN A 304 1.73 -3.27 7.78
N SER A 305 1.94 -2.57 6.67
CA SER A 305 1.45 -2.98 5.36
C SER A 305 2.23 -4.18 4.81
N PHE A 306 3.55 -4.20 5.02
CA PHE A 306 4.42 -5.21 4.42
C PHE A 306 4.89 -6.29 5.39
N LEU A 307 5.03 -5.99 6.68
CA LEU A 307 5.52 -6.96 7.67
C LEU A 307 4.43 -7.43 8.64
N CYS A 308 3.22 -6.83 8.58
CA CYS A 308 2.13 -7.10 9.53
C CYS A 308 2.58 -6.93 10.99
N GLN A 309 3.50 -5.98 11.22
CA GLN A 309 4.07 -5.70 12.53
C GLN A 309 3.37 -4.48 13.14
N GLU A 310 2.87 -4.66 14.35
CA GLU A 310 2.37 -3.58 15.20
C GLU A 310 3.50 -3.05 16.09
N LEU A 311 3.37 -1.80 16.55
CA LEU A 311 4.35 -1.18 17.44
C LEU A 311 3.88 -1.27 18.90
N PRO A 312 4.78 -1.47 19.87
CA PRO A 312 6.23 -1.58 19.72
C PRO A 312 6.67 -2.92 19.11
N ALA A 313 7.62 -2.88 18.17
CA ALA A 313 8.19 -4.07 17.52
C ALA A 313 9.54 -4.49 18.13
N LEU A 314 9.95 -3.90 19.26
CA LEU A 314 11.19 -4.15 19.98
C LEU A 314 10.89 -4.38 21.46
N ARG A 315 11.79 -5.09 22.14
CA ARG A 315 11.72 -5.28 23.59
C ARG A 315 12.53 -4.19 24.30
N GLU A 316 12.23 -3.96 25.57
CA GLU A 316 13.00 -3.02 26.39
C GLU A 316 14.50 -3.34 26.40
N SER A 317 14.88 -4.62 26.40
CA SER A 317 16.27 -5.08 26.31
C SER A 317 17.01 -4.59 25.06
N ASP A 318 16.28 -4.39 23.96
CA ASP A 318 16.86 -4.06 22.66
C ASP A 318 17.19 -2.57 22.54
N ILE A 319 16.58 -1.73 23.39
CA ILE A 319 16.63 -0.27 23.30
C ILE A 319 17.32 0.42 24.47
N ARG A 320 17.88 -0.33 25.43
CA ARG A 320 18.48 0.24 26.66
C ARG A 320 19.50 1.33 26.38
N THR A 321 20.32 1.17 25.34
CA THR A 321 21.37 2.12 24.94
C THR A 321 20.84 3.33 24.17
N MET A 322 19.56 3.34 23.82
CA MET A 322 18.92 4.38 23.02
C MET A 322 18.07 5.36 23.85
N VAL A 323 17.86 5.07 25.15
CA VAL A 323 17.14 5.97 26.06
C VAL A 323 18.10 7.06 26.55
N VAL A 324 17.72 8.32 26.34
CA VAL A 324 18.53 9.49 26.71
C VAL A 324 17.68 10.39 27.60
N GLY A 325 17.86 10.31 28.92
CA GLY A 325 16.95 10.92 29.90
C GLY A 325 16.86 12.45 29.89
N ASN A 326 17.81 13.14 29.25
CA ASN A 326 17.90 14.60 29.16
C ASN A 326 17.81 15.15 27.73
N SER A 327 17.26 14.38 26.80
CA SER A 327 17.10 14.78 25.40
C SER A 327 16.07 15.89 25.23
N SER A 328 16.32 16.86 24.33
CA SER A 328 15.34 17.89 23.97
C SER A 328 14.12 17.33 23.23
N ALA A 329 14.24 16.14 22.65
CA ALA A 329 13.13 15.38 22.10
C ALA A 329 12.52 14.47 23.20
N PRO A 330 11.33 14.79 23.76
CA PRO A 330 10.84 14.14 24.99
C PRO A 330 10.59 12.63 24.86
N PHE A 331 10.24 12.17 23.65
CA PHE A 331 10.01 10.75 23.35
C PHE A 331 11.27 9.88 23.47
N ARG A 332 12.46 10.46 23.69
CA ARG A 332 13.71 9.73 23.92
C ARG A 332 14.01 9.47 25.39
N ASN A 333 13.28 10.13 26.28
CA ASN A 333 13.58 10.15 27.71
C ASN A 333 13.05 8.89 28.43
N SER A 334 12.16 8.12 27.79
CA SER A 334 11.54 6.94 28.38
C SER A 334 11.61 5.72 27.45
N ALA A 335 11.81 4.54 28.05
CA ALA A 335 11.82 3.27 27.32
C ALA A 335 10.50 3.00 26.58
N SER A 336 9.35 3.39 27.16
CA SER A 336 8.03 3.19 26.56
C SER A 336 7.87 3.86 25.20
N CYS A 337 8.42 5.06 25.04
CA CYS A 337 8.43 5.75 23.75
C CYS A 337 9.51 5.16 22.82
N VAL A 338 10.71 4.96 23.34
CA VAL A 338 11.86 4.48 22.55
C VAL A 338 11.59 3.11 21.91
N MET A 339 10.85 2.20 22.56
CA MET A 339 10.48 0.90 21.97
C MET A 339 9.71 1.01 20.65
N CYS A 340 8.91 2.06 20.45
CA CYS A 340 8.25 2.33 19.17
C CYS A 340 9.18 3.10 18.22
N HIS A 341 9.81 4.17 18.71
CA HIS A 341 10.60 5.07 17.88
C HIS A 341 11.90 4.45 17.35
N ALA A 342 12.46 3.44 18.04
CA ALA A 342 13.71 2.78 17.65
C ALA A 342 13.58 2.03 16.32
N THR A 343 12.39 1.53 16.00
CA THR A 343 12.07 0.98 14.69
C THR A 343 11.81 2.07 13.66
N LEU A 344 11.09 3.12 14.06
CA LEU A 344 10.57 4.13 13.13
C LEU A 344 11.61 5.15 12.66
N ASP A 345 12.38 5.72 13.58
CA ASP A 345 13.30 6.83 13.29
C ASP A 345 14.42 6.38 12.34
N PRO A 346 15.18 5.30 12.63
CA PRO A 346 16.26 4.88 11.74
C PRO A 346 15.77 4.43 10.37
N MET A 347 14.55 3.89 10.26
CA MET A 347 13.94 3.58 8.97
C MET A 347 13.62 4.87 8.22
N ALA A 348 13.01 5.86 8.89
CA ALA A 348 12.63 7.16 8.32
C ALA A 348 13.85 7.96 7.86
N TYR A 349 15.03 7.70 8.42
CA TYR A 349 16.26 8.35 8.00
C TYR A 349 16.68 8.02 6.56
N THR A 350 16.16 6.94 5.97
CA THR A 350 16.34 6.60 4.55
C THR A 350 15.61 7.57 3.59
N THR A 351 14.70 8.39 4.12
CA THR A 351 13.99 9.44 3.39
C THR A 351 14.25 10.81 4.00
N ARG A 352 15.32 10.98 4.80
CA ARG A 352 15.65 12.27 5.44
C ARG A 352 15.80 13.43 4.47
N ASN A 353 16.26 13.14 3.25
CA ASN A 353 16.48 14.12 2.21
C ASN A 353 15.24 14.38 1.35
N VAL A 354 14.10 13.79 1.69
CA VAL A 354 12.83 14.05 1.01
C VAL A 354 12.17 15.30 1.60
N VAL A 355 11.46 16.04 0.76
CA VAL A 355 10.57 17.13 1.18
C VAL A 355 9.33 17.15 0.30
N MET A 356 8.21 17.58 0.87
CA MET A 356 6.97 17.80 0.13
C MET A 356 6.97 19.21 -0.44
N ALA A 357 6.67 19.34 -1.72
CA ALA A 357 6.59 20.60 -2.43
C ALA A 357 5.26 20.72 -3.18
N GLY A 358 4.92 21.94 -3.59
CA GLY A 358 3.82 22.20 -4.51
C GLY A 358 4.33 22.67 -5.87
N SER A 359 3.50 22.50 -6.89
CA SER A 359 3.53 23.36 -8.06
C SER A 359 3.06 24.78 -7.67
N ASP A 360 3.06 25.75 -8.59
CA ASP A 360 2.88 27.17 -8.26
C ASP A 360 1.46 27.73 -8.54
N TYR A 361 1.11 28.79 -7.80
CA TYR A 361 -0.08 29.69 -7.85
C TYR A 361 -1.52 29.12 -7.84
N PHE A 362 -2.44 29.79 -7.13
CA PHE A 362 -3.91 29.64 -7.27
C PHE A 362 -4.61 31.00 -7.20
N VAL A 363 -5.23 31.45 -8.31
CA VAL A 363 -6.45 32.27 -8.29
C VAL A 363 -7.32 31.88 -9.50
N MET A 364 -8.46 31.24 -9.22
CA MET A 364 -9.61 31.22 -10.12
C MET A 364 -10.39 32.53 -9.90
N SER A 365 -9.98 33.63 -10.55
CA SER A 365 -10.82 34.81 -10.68
C SER A 365 -11.47 34.83 -12.06
N GLU A 366 -12.72 35.29 -12.13
CA GLU A 366 -13.34 35.66 -13.39
C GLU A 366 -12.41 36.64 -14.13
N GLY A 367 -11.92 36.25 -15.31
CA GLY A 367 -10.98 37.02 -16.12
C GLY A 367 -9.54 36.50 -16.17
N SER A 368 -9.16 35.49 -15.36
CA SER A 368 -7.83 34.86 -15.46
C SER A 368 -7.70 34.02 -16.74
N ARG A 369 -6.69 34.34 -17.58
CA ARG A 369 -6.43 33.74 -18.90
C ARG A 369 -5.71 32.38 -18.86
N THR A 370 -5.46 31.79 -17.69
CA THR A 370 -4.66 30.56 -17.57
C THR A 370 -5.41 29.45 -16.84
N HIS A 371 -5.77 28.40 -17.59
CA HIS A 371 -6.50 27.21 -17.12
C HIS A 371 -5.58 26.16 -16.46
N SER A 372 -4.64 26.58 -15.60
CA SER A 372 -3.65 25.68 -15.01
C SER A 372 -4.09 25.04 -13.69
N LYS A 373 -3.58 23.85 -13.40
CA LYS A 373 -3.80 23.10 -12.15
C LYS A 373 -2.59 23.19 -11.22
N THR A 374 -2.82 22.88 -9.95
CA THR A 374 -1.77 22.70 -8.95
C THR A 374 -1.68 21.26 -8.45
N ALA A 375 -0.46 20.79 -8.18
CA ALA A 375 -0.16 19.47 -7.64
C ALA A 375 0.84 19.51 -6.50
N LEU A 376 0.79 18.49 -5.65
CA LEU A 376 1.83 18.17 -4.68
C LEU A 376 2.86 17.24 -5.31
N HIS A 377 4.12 17.42 -4.93
CA HIS A 377 5.24 16.64 -5.43
C HIS A 377 6.18 16.22 -4.30
N MET A 378 6.75 15.03 -4.44
CA MET A 378 7.92 14.62 -3.70
C MET A 378 9.16 15.18 -4.38
N VAL A 379 10.02 15.87 -3.61
CA VAL A 379 11.29 16.41 -4.08
C VAL A 379 12.39 15.98 -3.12
N THR A 380 13.65 16.00 -3.56
CA THR A 380 14.80 15.62 -2.73
C THR A 380 15.81 16.76 -2.59
N TYR A 381 16.51 16.78 -1.47
CA TYR A 381 17.77 17.48 -1.32
C TYR A 381 18.93 16.59 -1.78
N LYS A 382 19.98 17.23 -2.30
CA LYS A 382 21.26 16.62 -2.59
C LYS A 382 21.89 16.20 -1.27
N PRO A 383 22.26 14.91 -1.12
CA PRO A 383 22.96 14.45 0.06
C PRO A 383 24.44 14.82 -0.07
N ASP A 384 24.81 16.06 0.25
CA ASP A 384 26.17 16.59 0.14
C ASP A 384 26.93 16.61 1.49
N LEU A 385 26.28 16.17 2.57
CA LEU A 385 26.87 16.04 3.90
C LEU A 385 26.94 14.56 4.34
N PRO A 386 27.93 14.19 5.18
CA PRO A 386 27.98 12.86 5.77
C PRO A 386 26.84 12.66 6.79
N SER A 387 26.37 11.43 6.94
CA SER A 387 25.40 11.08 7.99
C SER A 387 26.03 11.17 9.37
N VAL A 388 25.29 11.76 10.31
CA VAL A 388 25.55 11.50 11.73
C VAL A 388 25.34 10.02 12.03
N GLY A 389 26.22 9.46 12.86
CA GLY A 389 26.11 8.08 13.30
C GLY A 389 24.96 7.89 14.31
N GLY A 390 24.33 6.71 14.27
CA GLY A 390 23.40 6.26 15.32
C GLY A 390 22.07 6.99 15.33
N TRP A 391 21.58 7.29 16.54
CA TRP A 391 20.27 7.87 16.79
C TRP A 391 20.41 9.22 17.53
N PRO A 392 20.48 10.36 16.81
CA PRO A 392 20.89 11.65 17.39
C PRO A 392 19.89 12.19 18.41
N SER A 393 20.24 12.33 19.69
CA SER A 393 19.33 12.80 20.75
C SER A 393 18.82 14.23 20.56
N GLU A 394 19.60 15.05 19.86
CA GLU A 394 19.31 16.46 19.61
C GLU A 394 19.06 16.73 18.11
N PRO A 395 18.30 17.79 17.75
CA PRO A 395 18.17 18.22 16.37
C PRO A 395 19.54 18.42 15.71
N VAL A 396 19.69 17.89 14.51
CA VAL A 396 20.93 17.97 13.73
C VAL A 396 20.76 19.01 12.62
N ALA A 397 21.68 19.98 12.57
CA ALA A 397 21.70 20.98 11.51
C ALA A 397 21.87 20.31 10.14
N ASN A 398 21.12 20.79 9.14
CA ASN A 398 21.17 20.30 7.76
C ASN A 398 20.99 18.77 7.63
N PHE A 399 20.26 18.13 8.55
CA PHE A 399 20.06 16.68 8.55
C PHE A 399 19.45 16.18 7.23
N HIS A 400 18.60 16.98 6.59
CA HIS A 400 17.99 16.70 5.29
C HIS A 400 18.99 16.67 4.12
N ARG A 401 20.19 17.24 4.28
CA ARG A 401 21.29 17.21 3.29
C ARG A 401 22.32 16.12 3.55
N GLN A 402 22.11 15.29 4.57
CA GLN A 402 22.99 14.16 4.85
C GLN A 402 22.65 12.95 3.96
N GLN A 403 23.61 12.04 3.80
CA GLN A 403 23.35 10.76 3.14
C GLN A 403 22.13 10.05 3.77
N PRO A 404 21.20 9.51 2.96
CA PRO A 404 19.97 8.87 3.46
C PRO A 404 20.25 7.45 3.98
N THR A 405 21.18 7.32 4.93
CA THR A 405 21.46 6.05 5.61
C THR A 405 20.48 5.82 6.75
N GLY A 406 20.17 4.57 7.04
CA GLY A 406 19.19 4.18 8.03
C GLY A 406 19.38 2.76 8.52
N ARG A 407 18.34 2.19 9.12
CA ARG A 407 18.37 0.83 9.67
C ARG A 407 16.98 0.19 9.65
N LEU A 408 16.92 -1.08 9.27
CA LEU A 408 15.78 -1.95 9.55
C LEU A 408 16.01 -2.59 10.93
N PHE A 409 15.20 -2.20 11.93
CA PHE A 409 15.41 -2.58 13.33
C PHE A 409 14.10 -3.00 14.02
N PHE A 410 13.88 -4.30 14.17
CA PHE A 410 12.68 -4.86 14.82
C PHE A 410 12.89 -6.31 15.24
N ARG A 411 12.01 -6.85 16.10
CA ARG A 411 11.92 -8.28 16.39
C ARG A 411 10.95 -8.93 15.40
N SER A 412 11.45 -9.91 14.66
CA SER A 412 10.60 -10.76 13.81
C SER A 412 9.54 -11.51 14.61
N MET A 413 8.54 -12.07 13.93
CA MET A 413 7.50 -12.90 14.56
C MET A 413 8.01 -14.19 15.23
N THR A 414 9.26 -14.61 14.97
CA THR A 414 9.94 -15.69 15.69
C THR A 414 10.75 -15.20 16.89
N GLY A 415 10.86 -13.87 17.06
CA GLY A 415 11.64 -13.22 18.09
C GLY A 415 13.10 -12.96 17.74
N THR A 416 13.56 -13.32 16.55
CA THR A 416 14.89 -12.94 16.07
C THR A 416 14.96 -11.42 15.93
N LEU A 417 16.00 -10.81 16.49
CA LEU A 417 16.27 -9.38 16.30
C LEU A 417 16.80 -9.17 14.88
N ILE A 418 16.02 -8.45 14.07
CA ILE A 418 16.45 -7.94 12.78
C ILE A 418 17.09 -6.58 13.03
N ASP A 419 18.35 -6.50 12.66
CA ASP A 419 19.21 -5.35 12.86
C ASP A 419 20.12 -5.23 11.64
N LYS A 420 19.69 -4.41 10.67
CA LYS A 420 20.41 -4.25 9.40
C LYS A 420 20.57 -2.79 9.04
N PRO A 421 21.80 -2.26 8.93
CA PRO A 421 22.02 -0.95 8.36
C PRO A 421 21.66 -0.97 6.87
N VAL A 422 21.13 0.15 6.37
CA VAL A 422 20.71 0.29 4.97
C VAL A 422 21.09 1.67 4.43
N ASN A 423 21.45 1.73 3.15
CA ASN A 423 21.78 2.97 2.45
C ASN A 423 20.66 3.32 1.45
N GLY A 424 19.72 4.16 1.88
CA GLY A 424 18.57 4.58 1.09
C GLY A 424 17.42 3.58 1.06
N VAL A 425 16.34 3.99 0.40
CA VAL A 425 15.07 3.24 0.33
C VAL A 425 15.21 1.94 -0.46
N ALA A 426 16.06 1.92 -1.50
CA ALA A 426 16.34 0.71 -2.28
C ALA A 426 16.87 -0.45 -1.41
N GLN A 427 17.91 -0.20 -0.60
CA GLN A 427 18.46 -1.21 0.29
C GLN A 427 17.52 -1.54 1.45
N LEU A 428 16.68 -0.60 1.90
CA LEU A 428 15.61 -0.89 2.86
C LEU A 428 14.60 -1.89 2.29
N GLY A 429 14.13 -1.68 1.07
CA GLY A 429 13.20 -2.57 0.38
C GLY A 429 13.77 -3.97 0.21
N GLU A 430 15.03 -4.08 -0.21
CA GLU A 430 15.76 -5.36 -0.28
C GLU A 430 15.90 -6.01 1.10
N ALA A 431 16.27 -5.25 2.14
CA ALA A 431 16.41 -5.78 3.49
C ALA A 431 15.08 -6.32 4.04
N MET A 432 13.96 -5.64 3.77
CA MET A 432 12.62 -6.08 4.14
C MET A 432 12.19 -7.33 3.35
N ALA A 433 12.38 -7.33 2.03
CA ALA A 433 12.05 -8.46 1.16
C ALA A 433 12.85 -9.74 1.47
N ASN A 434 13.96 -9.60 2.20
CA ASN A 434 14.78 -10.72 2.68
C ASN A 434 14.33 -11.28 4.04
N THR A 435 13.26 -10.75 4.64
CA THR A 435 12.71 -11.26 5.90
C THR A 435 11.59 -12.28 5.66
N PRO A 436 11.44 -13.32 6.50
CA PRO A 436 10.26 -14.18 6.48
C PRO A 436 8.96 -13.41 6.76
N ASP A 437 9.02 -12.39 7.61
CA ASP A 437 7.87 -11.57 8.00
C ASP A 437 7.14 -10.96 6.80
N TYR A 438 7.90 -10.53 5.79
CA TYR A 438 7.33 -9.99 4.55
C TYR A 438 6.41 -10.97 3.82
N TYR A 439 6.83 -12.23 3.71
CA TYR A 439 6.06 -13.27 3.02
C TYR A 439 4.95 -13.83 3.89
N ASN A 440 5.18 -13.97 5.19
CA ASN A 440 4.18 -14.41 6.15
C ASN A 440 3.03 -13.39 6.26
N CYS A 441 3.33 -12.08 6.19
CA CYS A 441 2.30 -11.05 6.15
C CYS A 441 1.41 -11.17 4.91
N ALA A 442 2.01 -11.40 3.74
CA ALA A 442 1.26 -11.64 2.52
C ALA A 442 0.39 -12.89 2.65
N ALA A 443 0.98 -14.01 3.06
CA ALA A 443 0.30 -15.28 3.25
C ALA A 443 -0.89 -15.17 4.21
N LYS A 444 -0.74 -14.48 5.34
CA LYS A 444 -1.82 -14.18 6.29
C LYS A 444 -2.98 -13.48 5.58
N ARG A 445 -2.71 -12.37 4.87
CA ARG A 445 -3.75 -11.56 4.22
C ARG A 445 -4.52 -12.35 3.17
N TYR A 446 -3.84 -13.15 2.35
CA TYR A 446 -4.53 -14.02 1.38
C TYR A 446 -5.30 -15.16 2.07
N PHE A 447 -4.71 -15.79 3.09
CA PHE A 447 -5.38 -16.85 3.83
C PHE A 447 -6.68 -16.35 4.48
N GLU A 448 -6.65 -15.19 5.12
CA GLU A 448 -7.82 -14.52 5.69
C GLU A 448 -8.84 -14.16 4.61
N TYR A 449 -8.40 -13.63 3.46
CA TYR A 449 -9.31 -13.30 2.35
C TYR A 449 -10.11 -14.52 1.84
N PHE A 450 -9.45 -15.67 1.72
CA PHE A 450 -10.07 -16.88 1.17
C PHE A 450 -10.87 -17.69 2.21
N THR A 451 -10.47 -17.63 3.49
CA THR A 451 -11.02 -18.51 4.53
C THR A 451 -11.76 -17.77 5.64
N GLY A 452 -11.63 -16.45 5.74
CA GLY A 452 -12.13 -15.65 6.86
C GLY A 452 -11.40 -15.91 8.19
N ILE A 453 -10.41 -16.81 8.22
CA ILE A 453 -9.69 -17.16 9.44
C ILE A 453 -8.59 -16.13 9.69
N GLN A 454 -8.65 -15.50 10.86
CA GLN A 454 -7.65 -14.52 11.29
C GLN A 454 -6.50 -15.20 12.03
N VAL A 455 -5.28 -14.93 11.58
CA VAL A 455 -4.06 -15.48 12.20
C VAL A 455 -3.23 -14.34 12.78
N ALA A 456 -3.00 -14.38 14.08
CA ALA A 456 -2.14 -13.41 14.76
C ALA A 456 -0.66 -13.70 14.47
N LEU A 457 0.04 -12.72 13.88
CA LEU A 457 1.48 -12.74 13.68
C LEU A 457 2.12 -11.81 14.71
N TYR A 458 2.83 -12.38 15.67
CA TYR A 458 3.50 -11.66 16.76
C TYR A 458 4.72 -12.46 17.23
N ASP A 459 5.63 -11.79 17.96
CA ASP A 459 6.79 -12.40 18.61
C ASP A 459 6.36 -13.35 19.74
N ARG A 460 6.31 -14.65 19.43
CA ARG A 460 5.93 -15.71 20.38
C ARG A 460 6.93 -15.88 21.51
N SER A 461 8.17 -15.47 21.32
CA SER A 461 9.21 -15.62 22.33
C SER A 461 9.30 -14.42 23.27
N ASN A 462 8.45 -13.40 23.09
CA ASN A 462 8.35 -12.29 24.02
C ASN A 462 7.69 -12.78 25.33
N PRO A 463 8.34 -12.63 26.49
CA PRO A 463 7.76 -13.01 27.78
C PRO A 463 6.40 -12.34 28.06
N ALA A 464 6.14 -11.14 27.53
CA ALA A 464 4.85 -10.46 27.66
C ALA A 464 3.70 -11.25 27.01
N ASN A 465 4.00 -12.12 26.04
CA ASN A 465 3.02 -12.95 25.33
C ASN A 465 2.87 -14.35 25.95
N ALA A 466 3.51 -14.66 27.08
CA ALA A 466 3.49 -16.00 27.67
C ALA A 466 2.07 -16.48 28.05
N GLU A 467 1.22 -15.57 28.54
CA GLU A 467 -0.18 -15.87 28.85
C GLU A 467 -1.01 -16.10 27.58
N LEU A 468 -0.82 -15.26 26.55
CA LEU A 468 -1.46 -15.42 25.24
C LEU A 468 -1.09 -16.77 24.63
N ASN A 469 0.19 -17.13 24.63
CA ASN A 469 0.68 -18.40 24.10
C ASN A 469 0.05 -19.61 24.80
N ARG A 470 -0.15 -19.56 26.13
CA ARG A 470 -0.78 -20.64 26.90
C ARG A 470 -2.28 -20.79 26.59
N LYS A 471 -2.92 -19.74 26.09
CA LYS A 471 -4.35 -19.70 25.75
C LYS A 471 -4.64 -20.06 24.30
N LEU A 472 -3.62 -20.26 23.46
CA LEU A 472 -3.84 -20.65 22.07
C LEU A 472 -4.43 -22.05 21.97
N SER A 473 -5.51 -22.18 21.20
CA SER A 473 -6.06 -23.47 20.82
C SER A 473 -5.09 -24.23 19.89
N SER A 474 -5.23 -25.55 19.82
CA SER A 474 -4.53 -26.39 18.84
C SER A 474 -4.79 -25.94 17.39
N GLU A 475 -6.01 -25.46 17.14
CA GLU A 475 -6.47 -24.94 15.87
C GLU A 475 -5.73 -23.67 15.50
N SER A 476 -5.63 -22.70 16.43
CA SER A 476 -4.90 -21.45 16.21
C SER A 476 -3.41 -21.70 15.94
N ILE A 477 -2.82 -22.72 16.58
CA ILE A 477 -1.43 -23.13 16.32
C ILE A 477 -1.31 -23.68 14.89
N ALA A 478 -2.17 -24.62 14.51
CA ALA A 478 -2.17 -25.23 13.18
C ALA A 478 -2.41 -24.20 12.06
N ASP A 479 -3.31 -23.23 12.27
CA ASP A 479 -3.60 -22.17 11.30
C ASP A 479 -2.37 -21.28 11.08
N ARG A 480 -1.66 -20.96 12.16
CA ARG A 480 -0.40 -20.21 12.08
C ARG A 480 0.69 -20.99 11.36
N GLU A 481 0.88 -22.27 11.69
CA GLU A 481 1.85 -23.14 11.00
C GLU A 481 1.55 -23.24 9.50
N PHE A 482 0.27 -23.30 9.13
CA PHE A 482 -0.14 -23.29 7.73
C PHE A 482 0.21 -21.97 7.04
N VAL A 483 -0.06 -20.82 7.67
CA VAL A 483 0.32 -19.49 7.15
C VAL A 483 1.84 -19.33 7.04
N GLU A 484 2.61 -19.75 8.04
CA GLU A 484 4.08 -19.70 8.00
C GLU A 484 4.63 -20.61 6.88
N ALA A 485 4.01 -21.77 6.64
CA ALA A 485 4.38 -22.66 5.53
C ALA A 485 3.98 -22.09 4.15
N LEU A 486 2.90 -21.32 4.05
CA LEU A 486 2.53 -20.57 2.84
C LEU A 486 3.54 -19.45 2.57
N GLY A 487 3.95 -18.70 3.60
CA GLY A 487 4.94 -17.64 3.47
C GLY A 487 6.31 -18.17 3.07
N ALA A 488 6.76 -19.30 3.63
CA ALA A 488 7.97 -19.98 3.19
C ALA A 488 7.91 -20.37 1.69
N GLU A 489 6.80 -20.98 1.25
CA GLU A 489 6.63 -21.30 -0.17
C GLU A 489 6.58 -20.06 -1.06
N LEU A 490 5.93 -18.97 -0.63
CA LEU A 490 5.91 -17.72 -1.37
C LEU A 490 7.32 -17.13 -1.49
N ARG A 491 8.14 -17.23 -0.45
CA ARG A 491 9.54 -16.80 -0.49
C ARG A 491 10.36 -17.60 -1.50
N ASP A 492 10.16 -18.91 -1.56
CA ASP A 492 10.94 -19.77 -2.44
C ASP A 492 10.46 -19.70 -3.89
N SER A 493 9.15 -19.66 -4.10
CA SER A 493 8.55 -19.68 -5.44
C SER A 493 8.32 -18.30 -6.06
N GLN A 494 8.31 -17.25 -5.23
CA GLN A 494 7.94 -15.87 -5.59
C GLN A 494 6.55 -15.74 -6.25
N SER A 495 5.73 -16.79 -6.23
CA SER A 495 4.46 -16.87 -6.96
C SER A 495 3.25 -16.80 -6.05
N VAL A 496 2.61 -15.63 -6.03
CA VAL A 496 1.33 -15.42 -5.32
C VAL A 496 0.25 -16.36 -5.85
N ARG A 497 0.16 -16.53 -7.18
CA ARG A 497 -0.81 -17.45 -7.81
C ARG A 497 -0.66 -18.87 -7.27
N ARG A 498 0.57 -19.37 -7.15
CA ARG A 498 0.84 -20.70 -6.61
C ARG A 498 0.37 -20.83 -5.15
N MET A 499 0.69 -19.85 -4.32
CA MET A 499 0.24 -19.80 -2.92
C MET A 499 -1.29 -19.82 -2.81
N ILE A 500 -2.00 -19.04 -3.64
CA ILE A 500 -3.47 -19.03 -3.68
C ILE A 500 -4.05 -20.38 -4.08
N LYS A 501 -3.47 -21.04 -5.10
CA LYS A 501 -3.87 -22.40 -5.51
C LYS A 501 -3.70 -23.40 -4.36
N ARG A 502 -2.65 -23.26 -3.54
CA ARG A 502 -2.46 -24.07 -2.32
C ARG A 502 -3.52 -23.77 -1.25
N ILE A 503 -3.87 -22.50 -1.02
CA ILE A 503 -4.96 -22.13 -0.11
C ILE A 503 -6.27 -22.78 -0.57
N MET A 504 -6.66 -22.62 -1.84
CA MET A 504 -7.89 -23.20 -2.39
C MET A 504 -7.91 -24.75 -2.32
N SER A 505 -6.74 -25.38 -2.39
CA SER A 505 -6.60 -26.84 -2.30
C SER A 505 -6.65 -27.38 -0.88
N SER A 506 -6.56 -26.51 0.14
CA SER A 506 -6.50 -26.90 1.55
C SER A 506 -7.86 -27.29 2.12
N LYS A 507 -7.85 -27.99 3.27
CA LYS A 507 -9.08 -28.29 4.03
C LYS A 507 -9.81 -27.02 4.48
N TYR A 508 -9.05 -25.98 4.86
CA TYR A 508 -9.57 -24.69 5.30
C TYR A 508 -10.51 -24.03 4.29
N TYR A 509 -10.24 -24.25 3.00
CA TYR A 509 -11.04 -23.68 1.94
C TYR A 509 -12.21 -24.57 1.48
N LYS A 510 -12.07 -25.89 1.63
CA LYS A 510 -13.02 -26.90 1.14
C LYS A 510 -14.17 -27.19 2.09
N GLU A 511 -14.04 -26.83 3.35
CA GLU A 511 -15.06 -27.04 4.38
C GLU A 511 -16.18 -26.00 4.30
N ALA A 512 -17.43 -26.43 4.49
CA ALA A 512 -18.63 -25.61 4.29
C ALA A 512 -18.75 -24.46 5.29
N ASN A 513 -18.34 -24.68 6.53
CA ASN A 513 -18.36 -23.67 7.58
C ASN A 513 -17.01 -22.95 7.59
N PHE A 514 -17.02 -21.64 7.33
CA PHE A 514 -15.96 -20.81 7.88
C PHE A 514 -16.04 -20.95 9.40
N ARG A 515 -14.91 -21.20 10.08
CA ARG A 515 -14.92 -21.36 11.53
C ARG A 515 -15.60 -20.13 12.14
N GLU A 516 -16.63 -20.35 12.97
CA GLU A 516 -17.21 -19.26 13.76
C GLU A 516 -16.10 -18.68 14.63
N GLN A 517 -16.00 -17.34 14.66
CA GLN A 517 -14.95 -16.61 15.38
C GLN A 517 -15.07 -16.77 16.89
#